data_AF-A0A9C9W2D0-F1
#
_entry.id   AF-A0A9C9W2D0-F1
#
_cell.length_a   1.000
_cell.length_b   1.000
_cell.length_c   1.000
_cell.angle_alpha   90.00
_cell.angle_beta   90.00
_cell.angle_gamma   90.00
#
_symmetry.space_group_name_H-M   'P 1'
#
loop_
_entity.id
_entity.type
_entity.pdbx_description
1 polymer ?
#
loop_
_entity_poly.entity_id
_entity_poly.type
_entity_poly.pdbx_seq_one_letter_code
_entity_poly.pdbx_strand_id
1 'polypeptide(L)' 'MLQALRGLQARSGVELQLVDIDRDPRLRQRYDEWVPVLCHGDHEICHYHLDVAALERYLHARR' A
#
# COMPACT_ATOMS: atom_id res chain seq x y z
N MET A 1 9.29 -2.91 1.51
CA MET A 1 7.84 -2.72 1.68
C MET A 1 7.04 -4.03 1.62
N LEU A 2 7.02 -4.75 0.49
CA LEU A 2 6.14 -5.92 0.28
C LEU A 2 6.25 -7.02 1.36
N GLN A 3 7.46 -7.38 1.79
CA GLN A 3 7.67 -8.40 2.82
C GLN A 3 7.01 -8.03 4.16
N ALA A 4 7.11 -6.77 4.57
CA ALA A 4 6.49 -6.29 5.80
C ALA A 4 4.95 -6.31 5.70
N LEU A 5 4.39 -5.96 4.54
CA LEU A 5 2.95 -6.03 4.29
C LEU A 5 2.41 -7.47 4.33
N ARG A 6 3.16 -8.45 3.82
CA ARG A 6 2.79 -9.87 3.95
C ARG A 6 2.76 -10.33 5.41
N GLY A 7 3.72 -9.89 6.22
CA GLY A 7 3.72 -10.16 7.66
C GLY A 7 2.51 -9.55 8.38
N LEU A 8 2.09 -8.35 7.95
CA LEU A 8 0.91 -7.68 8.48
C LEU A 8 -0.38 -8.37 8.06
N GLN A 9 -0.51 -8.79 6.79
CA GLN A 9 -1.65 -9.53 6.25
C GLN A 9 -1.95 -10.79 7.08
N ALA A 10 -0.91 -11.56 7.41
CA ALA A 10 -1.04 -12.77 8.24
C ALA A 10 -1.57 -12.50 9.66
N ARG A 11 -1.33 -11.31 10.21
CA ARG A 11 -1.69 -10.94 11.60
C ARG A 11 -2.99 -10.17 11.72
N SER A 12 -3.38 -9.41 10.69
CA SER A 12 -4.43 -8.39 10.78
C SER A 12 -5.67 -8.68 9.94
N GLY A 13 -5.63 -9.71 9.09
CA GLY A 13 -6.76 -10.08 8.23
C GLY A 13 -7.03 -9.11 7.08
N VAL A 14 -6.13 -8.16 6.83
CA VAL A 14 -6.24 -7.23 5.69
C VAL A 14 -5.90 -7.94 4.38
N GLU A 15 -6.62 -7.62 3.32
CA GLU A 15 -6.28 -8.08 1.99
C GLU A 15 -5.20 -7.20 1.38
N LEU A 16 -4.20 -7.82 0.73
CA LEU A 16 -3.16 -7.13 0.00
C LEU A 16 -3.29 -7.45 -1.49
N GLN A 17 -3.63 -6.44 -2.29
CA GLN A 17 -3.67 -6.54 -3.74
C GLN A 17 -2.41 -5.88 -4.33
N LEU A 18 -1.74 -6.59 -5.25
CA LEU A 18 -0.68 -6.01 -6.07
C LEU A 18 -1.30 -5.49 -7.38
N VAL A 19 -1.02 -4.23 -7.69
CA VAL A 19 -1.49 -3.58 -8.92
C VAL A 19 -0.27 -3.21 -9.75
N ASP A 20 -0.27 -3.66 -11.00
CA ASP A 20 0.71 -3.28 -12.02
C ASP A 20 0.25 -1.96 -12.66
N ILE A 21 0.86 -0.85 -12.26
CA ILE A 21 0.43 0.49 -12.68
C ILE A 21 0.61 0.71 -14.19
N ASP A 22 1.51 -0.01 -14.85
CA ASP A 22 1.76 0.15 -16.29
C ASP A 22 0.56 -0.33 -17.13
N ARG A 23 -0.33 -1.15 -16.54
CA ARG A 23 -1.56 -1.63 -17.18
C ARG A 23 -2.74 -0.67 -17.06
N ASP A 24 -2.66 0.32 -16.18
CA ASP A 24 -3.69 1.34 -16.02
C ASP A 24 -3.10 2.72 -16.36
N PRO A 25 -3.47 3.33 -17.50
CA PRO A 25 -2.96 4.63 -17.91
C PRO A 25 -3.14 5.72 -16.84
N ARG A 26 -4.19 5.65 -16.01
CA ARG A 26 -4.44 6.61 -14.93
C ARG A 26 -3.44 6.43 -13.80
N LEU A 27 -3.17 5.18 -13.40
CA LEU A 27 -2.19 4.88 -12.37
C LEU A 27 -0.76 5.15 -12.86
N ARG A 28 -0.44 4.81 -14.10
CA ARG A 28 0.84 5.13 -14.74
C ARG A 28 1.09 6.64 -14.77
N GLN A 29 0.11 7.43 -15.22
CA GLN A 29 0.23 8.89 -15.22
C GLN A 29 0.36 9.47 -13.81
N ARG A 30 -0.31 8.87 -12.81
CA ARG A 30 -0.31 9.35 -11.43
C ARG A 30 0.98 9.04 -10.69
N TYR A 31 1.51 7.83 -10.87
CA TYR A 31 2.59 7.31 -10.05
C TYR A 31 3.90 7.17 -10.80
N ASP A 32 3.90 6.85 -12.09
CA ASP A 32 5.11 6.73 -12.92
C ASP A 32 6.27 6.01 -12.18
N GLU A 33 7.39 6.68 -11.91
CA GLU A 33 8.53 6.11 -11.19
C GLU A 33 8.40 6.05 -9.64
N TRP A 34 7.26 6.46 -9.08
CA TRP A 34 7.01 6.48 -7.62
C TRP A 34 6.71 5.11 -7.01
N VAL A 35 6.95 4.05 -7.77
CA VAL A 35 6.75 2.68 -7.32
C VAL A 35 7.90 2.20 -6.42
N PRO A 36 7.61 1.43 -5.35
CA PRO A 36 6.28 0.96 -4.96
C PRO A 36 5.51 2.00 -4.13
N VAL A 37 4.21 2.12 -4.41
CA VAL A 37 3.23 2.94 -3.67
C VAL A 37 2.27 2.04 -2.90
N LEU A 38 1.94 2.40 -1.67
CA LEU A 38 0.92 1.74 -0.87
C LEU A 38 -0.32 2.64 -0.78
N CYS A 39 -1.48 2.09 -1.11
CA CYS A 39 -2.76 2.79 -0.98
C CYS A 39 -3.78 1.94 -0.22
N HIS A 40 -4.75 2.62 0.39
CA HIS A 40 -5.99 2.04 0.89
C HIS A 40 -7.16 2.65 0.10
N GLY A 41 -7.69 1.91 -0.86
CA GLY A 41 -8.55 2.49 -1.90
C GLY A 41 -7.79 3.57 -2.67
N ASP A 42 -8.39 4.75 -2.82
CA ASP A 42 -7.78 5.91 -3.49
C ASP A 42 -6.83 6.74 -2.60
N HIS A 43 -6.69 6.37 -1.32
CA HIS A 43 -5.86 7.06 -0.35
C HIS A 43 -4.43 6.51 -0.35
N GLU A 44 -3.47 7.31 -0.81
CA GLU A 44 -2.04 6.99 -0.69
C GLU A 44 -1.60 7.08 0.78
N ILE A 45 -0.96 6.01 1.25
CA ILE A 45 -0.39 5.92 2.60
C ILE A 45 1.09 6.32 2.57
N CYS A 46 1.86 5.74 1.66
CA CYS A 46 3.29 6.02 1.50
C CYS A 46 3.82 5.50 0.16
N HIS A 47 4.96 6.05 -0.27
CA HIS A 47 5.78 5.53 -1.35
C HIS A 47 7.23 5.33 -0.88
N TYR A 48 7.94 4.37 -1.49
CA TYR A 48 9.34 3.98 -1.21
C TYR A 48 9.66 3.45 0.20
N HIS A 49 9.23 4.13 1.26
CA HIS A 49 9.46 3.77 2.65
C HIS A 49 8.15 3.44 3.36
N LEU A 50 8.14 2.36 4.12
CA LEU A 50 7.00 1.93 4.91
C LEU A 50 7.32 2.08 6.40
N ASP A 51 6.56 2.93 7.07
CA ASP A 51 6.45 2.92 8.53
C ASP A 51 5.36 1.93 8.94
N VAL A 52 5.79 0.77 9.43
CA VAL A 52 4.89 -0.31 9.86
C VAL A 52 4.03 0.11 11.04
N ALA A 53 4.59 0.87 11.99
CA ALA A 53 3.84 1.30 13.18
C ALA A 53 2.78 2.33 12.78
N ALA A 54 3.10 3.28 11.90
CA ALA A 54 2.13 4.23 11.38
C ALA A 54 1.00 3.52 10.61
N LEU A 55 1.33 2.52 9.78
CA LEU A 55 0.35 1.71 9.06
C LEU A 55 -0.56 0.92 10.00
N GLU A 56 0.00 0.26 11.02
CA GLU A 56 -0.78 -0.48 12.03
C GLU A 56 -1.78 0.45 12.75
N ARG A 57 -1.34 1.65 13.17
CA ARG A 57 -2.23 2.65 13.77
C ARG A 57 -3.31 3.11 12.80
N TYR A 58 -2.96 3.36 11.53
CA TYR A 58 -3.89 3.78 10.49
C TYR A 58 -5.00 2.74 10.28
N LEU A 59 -4.63 1.46 10.21
CA LEU A 59 -5.58 0.35 10.04
C LEU A 59 -6.46 0.16 11.28
N HIS A 60 -5.88 0.27 12.48
CA HIS A 60 -6.65 0.16 13.72
C HIS A 60 -7.69 1.27 13.87
N ALA A 61 -7.39 2.49 13.42
CA ALA A 61 -8.32 3.62 13.47
C ALA A 61 -9.49 3.51 12.47
N ARG A 62 -9.46 2.54 11.54
CA ARG A 62 -10.42 2.36 10.44
C ARG A 62 -11.16 1.02 10.49
N ARG A 63 -11.11 0.31 11.62
CA ARG A 63 -11.92 -0.88 11.87
C ARG A 63 -13.33 -0.52 12.32
#